data_AF-A0A7X8GK94-F1
#
_entry.id   AF-A0A7X8GK94-F1
#
_cell.length_a   1.000
_cell.length_b   1.000
_cell.length_c   1.000
_cell.angle_alpha   90.00
_cell.angle_beta   90.00
_cell.angle_gamma   90.00
#
_symmetry.space_group_name_H-M   'P 1'
#
loop_
_entity.id
_entity.type
_entity.pdbx_description
1 polymer ?
#
loop_
_entity_poly.entity_id
_entity_poly.type
_entity_poly.pdbx_seq_one_letter_code
_entity_poly.pdbx_strand_id
1 'polypeptide(L)'
;MIGQIVAIIVAGLVIAGLIAPREALSWWRRGEMDEPTIRWPSLDEAFGHPGDQPDDAVPAALPAEQGHYLVYLSGLGISGPDELPVVEIPLVERLAERIGRTRVIWQIYPYSVANTALTQGRRFSRVWQALARWKFEKNRLRALAFGINLRNAFQMFVSSDRRYGPVFNLAIADQIAAALIRNGYAPEHRRPVTLLGWSGGAQIAAGAAWYLAALGIPVRVMSMAGILSADPGLDRAQQIWHLRGDTDKVQSLGVLFFARRWPVFRDSPWNRARRDGRLEIIRIGPLKHAGKGGYFSAAPLLPDGREPREATVDQIVRVLVEAGLATDRAAPERG
;
A
#
# COMPACT_ATOMS: atom_id res chain seq x y z
N MET A 1 5.23 34.80 -20.02
CA MET A 1 4.08 34.20 -19.30
C MET A 1 4.23 32.69 -19.07
N ILE A 2 4.43 31.86 -20.10
CA ILE A 2 4.59 30.39 -19.93
C ILE A 2 5.78 30.03 -19.02
N GLY A 3 6.95 30.65 -19.22
CA GLY A 3 8.13 30.38 -18.37
C GLY A 3 7.94 30.73 -16.89
N GLN A 4 7.19 31.79 -16.58
CA GLN A 4 6.87 32.16 -15.19
C GLN A 4 5.89 31.16 -14.56
N ILE A 5 4.88 30.70 -15.31
CA ILE A 5 3.95 29.68 -14.84
C ILE A 5 4.68 28.36 -14.55
N VAL A 6 5.58 27.93 -15.44
CA VAL A 6 6.40 26.73 -15.21
C VAL A 6 7.28 26.91 -13.98
N ALA A 7 7.95 28.06 -13.84
CA ALA A 7 8.79 28.33 -12.67
C ALA A 7 7.98 28.30 -11.35
N ILE A 8 6.78 28.85 -11.32
CA ILE A 8 5.88 28.81 -10.15
C ILE A 8 5.47 27.36 -9.84
N ILE A 9 5.11 26.57 -10.86
CA ILE A 9 4.75 25.15 -10.66
C ILE A 9 5.94 24.37 -10.10
N VAL A 10 7.14 24.55 -10.67
CA VAL A 10 8.36 23.88 -10.20
C VAL A 10 8.69 24.30 -8.77
N ALA A 11 8.65 25.59 -8.46
CA ALA A 11 8.87 26.09 -7.10
C ALA A 11 7.86 25.50 -6.11
N GLY A 12 6.57 25.44 -6.49
CA GLY A 12 5.53 24.80 -5.69
C GLY A 12 5.79 23.32 -5.43
N LEU A 13 6.25 22.57 -6.45
CA LEU A 13 6.62 21.16 -6.30
C LEU A 13 7.86 20.97 -5.40
N VAL A 14 8.85 21.84 -5.51
CA VAL A 14 10.04 21.83 -4.63
C VAL A 14 9.64 22.09 -3.18
N ILE A 15 8.82 23.11 -2.93
CA ILE A 15 8.31 23.42 -1.59
C ILE A 15 7.49 22.25 -1.04
N ALA A 16 6.59 21.68 -1.85
CA ALA A 16 5.81 20.51 -1.45
C ALA A 16 6.70 19.31 -1.09
N GLY A 17 7.75 19.05 -1.87
CA GLY A 17 8.73 18.01 -1.59
C GLY A 17 9.53 18.25 -0.30
N LEU A 18 9.91 19.51 -0.02
CA LEU A 18 10.60 19.89 1.22
C LEU A 18 9.70 19.75 2.46
N ILE A 19 8.39 19.96 2.30
CA ILE A 19 7.40 19.85 3.39
C ILE A 19 6.98 18.39 3.60
N ALA A 20 7.02 17.53 2.57
CA ALA A 20 6.49 16.17 2.63
C ALA A 20 6.99 15.31 3.81
N PRO A 21 8.30 15.32 4.18
CA PRO A 21 8.79 14.56 5.33
C PRO A 21 8.30 15.05 6.69
N ARG A 22 7.70 16.25 6.77
CA ARG A 22 7.31 16.88 8.03
C ARG A 22 6.31 16.04 8.82
N GLU A 23 5.43 15.32 8.14
CA GLU A 23 4.46 14.44 8.80
C GLU A 23 5.20 13.33 9.58
N ALA A 24 6.07 12.59 8.91
CA ALA A 24 6.92 11.56 9.51
C ALA A 24 7.80 12.12 10.65
N LEU A 25 8.48 13.25 10.41
CA LEU A 25 9.33 13.88 11.43
C LEU A 25 8.53 14.38 12.64
N SER A 26 7.31 14.87 12.40
CA SER A 26 6.44 15.34 13.49
C SER A 26 5.94 14.19 14.34
N TRP A 27 5.65 13.04 13.73
CA TRP A 27 5.26 11.80 14.41
C TRP A 27 6.41 11.30 15.27
N TRP A 28 7.62 11.21 14.69
CA TRP A 28 8.85 10.86 15.42
C TRP A 28 9.08 11.76 16.64
N ARG A 29 8.99 13.08 16.45
CA ARG A 29 9.25 14.06 17.54
C ARG A 29 8.20 14.00 18.66
N ARG A 30 6.99 13.52 18.39
CA ARG A 30 5.96 13.40 19.42
C ARG A 30 6.21 12.24 20.39
N GLY A 31 7.23 11.41 20.15
CA GLY A 31 7.51 10.26 21.01
C GLY A 31 6.39 9.22 20.94
N GLU A 32 5.68 9.13 19.80
CA GLU A 32 4.72 8.04 19.57
C GLU A 32 5.42 6.66 19.56
N MET A 33 6.77 6.63 19.60
CA MET A 33 7.62 5.48 19.93
C MET A 33 8.78 5.93 20.82
N ASP A 34 8.99 5.30 21.98
CA ASP A 34 10.10 5.59 22.90
C ASP A 34 11.48 5.11 22.39
N GLU A 35 11.50 4.14 21.46
CA GLU A 35 12.71 3.62 20.80
C GLU A 35 12.50 3.42 19.29
N PRO A 36 13.56 3.51 18.44
CA PRO A 36 13.53 3.23 16.99
C PRO A 36 13.29 1.75 16.64
N THR A 37 12.58 1.02 17.48
CA THR A 37 12.30 -0.41 17.34
C THR A 37 10.81 -0.64 17.36
N ILE A 38 10.30 -1.32 16.35
CA ILE A 38 8.89 -1.73 16.31
C ILE A 38 8.63 -2.76 17.43
N ARG A 39 7.49 -2.63 18.11
CA ARG A 39 6.96 -3.64 19.03
C ARG A 39 5.53 -3.97 18.64
N TRP A 40 5.03 -5.11 19.08
CA TRP A 40 3.61 -5.41 18.93
C TRP A 40 2.79 -4.42 19.79
N PRO A 41 1.76 -3.78 19.22
CA PRO A 41 0.83 -2.98 20.01
C PRO A 41 0.03 -3.87 20.96
N SER A 42 -0.32 -3.34 22.12
CA SER A 42 -1.33 -3.95 23.00
C SER A 42 -2.70 -3.94 22.33
N LEU A 43 -3.68 -4.66 22.90
CA LEU A 43 -5.06 -4.59 22.40
C LEU A 43 -5.60 -3.16 22.49
N ASP A 44 -5.41 -2.49 23.62
CA ASP A 44 -5.88 -1.12 23.80
C ASP A 44 -5.21 -0.16 22.81
N GLU A 45 -3.92 -0.33 22.52
CA GLU A 45 -3.21 0.45 21.51
C GLU A 45 -3.72 0.17 20.10
N ALA A 46 -3.96 -1.10 19.78
CA ALA A 46 -4.45 -1.52 18.47
C ALA A 46 -5.85 -0.99 18.14
N PHE A 47 -6.71 -0.81 19.15
CA PHE A 47 -8.05 -0.21 18.99
C PHE A 47 -8.08 1.31 19.30
N GLY A 48 -6.99 1.87 19.83
CA GLY A 48 -6.86 3.29 20.17
C GLY A 48 -6.12 4.14 19.12
N HIS A 49 -5.82 3.61 17.93
CA HIS A 49 -5.03 4.32 16.93
C HIS A 49 -5.73 5.59 16.41
N PRO A 50 -5.01 6.71 16.21
CA PRO A 50 -5.59 7.93 15.66
C PRO A 50 -6.21 7.69 14.28
N GLY A 51 -7.45 8.14 14.06
CA GLY A 51 -8.19 7.91 12.81
C GLY A 51 -9.27 6.83 12.92
N ASP A 52 -9.19 5.99 13.96
CA ASP A 52 -10.24 5.04 14.33
C ASP A 52 -11.38 5.82 15.06
N GLN A 53 -12.65 5.39 14.93
CA GLN A 53 -13.77 6.12 15.51
C GLN A 53 -13.70 6.06 17.05
N PRO A 54 -14.13 7.10 17.77
CA PRO A 54 -14.05 7.18 19.24
C PRO A 54 -14.84 6.09 20.01
N ASP A 55 -15.56 5.20 19.31
CA ASP A 55 -16.39 4.12 19.88
C ASP A 55 -15.82 2.71 19.64
N ASP A 56 -14.58 2.55 19.14
CA ASP A 56 -13.94 1.24 19.01
C ASP A 56 -13.44 0.73 20.38
N ALA A 57 -14.36 0.52 21.32
CA ALA A 57 -14.08 -0.25 22.52
C ALA A 57 -13.55 -1.63 22.11
N VAL A 58 -12.51 -2.12 22.80
CA VAL A 58 -11.96 -3.46 22.54
C VAL A 58 -13.11 -4.47 22.59
N PRO A 59 -13.38 -5.19 21.48
CA PRO A 59 -14.51 -6.10 21.43
C PRO A 59 -14.29 -7.26 22.41
N ALA A 60 -15.38 -7.75 22.99
CA ALA A 60 -15.33 -8.85 23.96
C ALA A 60 -14.69 -10.14 23.39
N ALA A 61 -14.74 -10.31 22.06
CA ALA A 61 -14.05 -11.38 21.34
C ALA A 61 -13.48 -10.84 20.03
N LEU A 62 -12.23 -11.20 19.74
CA LEU A 62 -11.61 -10.95 18.45
C LEU A 62 -12.06 -11.99 17.41
N PRO A 63 -11.98 -11.66 16.12
CA PRO A 63 -12.16 -12.65 15.07
C PRO A 63 -11.18 -13.83 15.24
N ALA A 64 -11.59 -15.03 14.82
CA ALA A 64 -10.68 -16.18 14.83
C ALA A 64 -9.45 -15.93 13.94
N GLU A 65 -8.28 -16.36 14.44
CA GLU A 65 -7.02 -16.29 13.71
C GLU A 65 -7.11 -17.08 12.40
N GLN A 66 -6.49 -16.56 11.34
CA GLN A 66 -6.36 -17.25 10.06
C GLN A 66 -4.94 -17.73 9.79
N GLY A 67 -4.80 -18.73 8.91
CA GLY A 67 -3.50 -19.31 8.55
C GLY A 67 -2.56 -18.34 7.82
N HIS A 68 -3.10 -17.27 7.23
CA HIS A 68 -2.40 -16.24 6.49
C HIS A 68 -3.20 -14.93 6.50
N TYR A 69 -2.51 -13.80 6.32
CA TYR A 69 -3.11 -12.48 6.22
C TYR A 69 -2.63 -11.77 4.95
N LEU A 70 -3.57 -11.27 4.15
CA LEU A 70 -3.31 -10.46 2.97
C LEU A 70 -3.67 -9.01 3.28
N VAL A 71 -2.66 -8.15 3.39
CA VAL A 71 -2.85 -6.72 3.68
C VAL A 71 -2.80 -5.94 2.37
N TYR A 72 -3.92 -5.37 1.95
CA TYR A 72 -4.06 -4.56 0.76
C TYR A 72 -3.73 -3.09 1.06
N LEU A 73 -2.75 -2.54 0.33
CA LEU A 73 -2.34 -1.14 0.40
C LEU A 73 -2.70 -0.43 -0.91
N SER A 74 -3.66 0.47 -0.82
CA SER A 74 -4.23 1.21 -1.96
C SER A 74 -3.23 2.16 -2.64
N GLY A 75 -3.57 2.55 -3.87
CA GLY A 75 -2.80 3.50 -4.68
C GLY A 75 -3.03 4.94 -4.25
N LEU A 76 -2.47 5.88 -5.02
CA LEU A 76 -2.44 7.31 -4.65
C LEU A 76 -3.82 7.98 -4.52
N GLY A 77 -4.90 7.33 -4.96
CA GLY A 77 -6.27 7.88 -4.96
C GLY A 77 -7.00 7.82 -3.62
N ILE A 78 -6.44 7.15 -2.60
CA ILE A 78 -7.06 6.96 -1.29
C ILE A 78 -6.96 8.22 -0.40
N SER A 79 -8.04 8.51 0.32
CA SER A 79 -8.21 9.69 1.19
C SER A 79 -8.25 9.39 2.70
N GLY A 80 -8.41 8.13 3.09
CA GLY A 80 -8.51 7.68 4.48
C GLY A 80 -8.56 6.16 4.61
N PRO A 81 -8.54 5.62 5.83
CA PRO A 81 -8.40 4.17 6.08
C PRO A 81 -9.64 3.36 5.67
N ASP A 82 -10.84 3.88 5.89
CA ASP A 82 -12.10 3.13 5.62
C ASP A 82 -12.62 3.31 4.19
N GLU A 83 -12.00 4.21 3.42
CA GLU A 83 -12.49 4.61 2.10
C GLU A 83 -11.61 4.05 0.99
N LEU A 84 -11.87 2.82 0.55
CA LEU A 84 -11.29 2.34 -0.71
C LEU A 84 -11.77 3.22 -1.86
N PRO A 85 -10.89 3.62 -2.80
CA PRO A 85 -11.33 4.25 -4.03
C PRO A 85 -12.35 3.34 -4.74
N VAL A 86 -13.45 3.91 -5.24
CA VAL A 86 -14.58 3.15 -5.84
C VAL A 86 -14.14 2.16 -6.91
N VAL A 87 -13.07 2.48 -7.65
CA VAL A 87 -12.51 1.61 -8.68
C VAL A 87 -11.83 0.36 -8.11
N GLU A 88 -11.32 0.42 -6.88
CA GLU A 88 -10.58 -0.67 -6.23
C GLU A 88 -11.50 -1.65 -5.49
N ILE A 89 -12.66 -1.17 -5.01
CA ILE A 89 -13.63 -1.95 -4.21
C ILE A 89 -13.94 -3.32 -4.84
N PRO A 90 -14.33 -3.44 -6.14
CA PRO A 90 -14.75 -4.73 -6.69
C PRO A 90 -13.63 -5.77 -6.73
N LEU A 91 -12.37 -5.35 -6.80
CA LEU A 91 -11.23 -6.27 -6.76
C LEU A 91 -10.98 -6.76 -5.33
N VAL A 92 -11.00 -5.86 -4.35
CA VAL A 92 -10.75 -6.20 -2.93
C VAL A 92 -11.86 -7.10 -2.38
N GLU A 93 -13.13 -6.79 -2.68
CA GLU A 93 -14.27 -7.62 -2.29
C GLU A 93 -14.16 -9.03 -2.88
N ARG A 94 -13.88 -9.14 -4.19
CA ARG A 94 -13.67 -10.45 -4.83
C ARG A 94 -12.53 -11.25 -4.22
N LEU A 95 -11.43 -10.60 -3.80
CA LEU A 95 -10.35 -11.27 -3.08
C LEU A 95 -10.81 -11.78 -1.72
N ALA A 96 -11.54 -10.96 -0.95
CA ALA A 96 -12.05 -11.34 0.37
C ALA A 96 -13.07 -12.49 0.29
N GLU A 97 -13.89 -12.51 -0.75
CA GLU A 97 -14.87 -13.58 -1.01
C GLU A 97 -14.23 -14.88 -1.48
N ARG A 98 -13.25 -14.80 -2.39
CA ARG A 98 -12.68 -15.99 -3.05
C ARG A 98 -11.58 -16.69 -2.25
N ILE A 99 -10.76 -15.93 -1.53
CA ILE A 99 -9.59 -16.50 -0.85
C ILE A 99 -10.02 -17.17 0.47
N GLY A 100 -9.78 -18.48 0.57
CA GLY A 100 -9.93 -19.25 1.79
C GLY A 100 -8.66 -19.30 2.64
N ARG A 101 -8.83 -19.58 3.94
CA ARG A 101 -7.74 -19.66 4.96
C ARG A 101 -6.89 -18.38 5.12
N THR A 102 -7.29 -17.29 4.47
CA THR A 102 -6.62 -16.00 4.53
C THR A 102 -7.61 -14.92 4.96
N ARG A 103 -7.18 -14.02 5.84
CA ARG A 103 -7.92 -12.78 6.10
C ARG A 103 -7.40 -11.67 5.19
N VAL A 104 -8.29 -11.02 4.45
CA VAL A 104 -7.97 -9.81 3.68
C VAL A 104 -8.23 -8.58 4.55
N ILE A 105 -7.24 -7.69 4.64
CA ILE A 105 -7.29 -6.44 5.42
C ILE A 105 -6.98 -5.29 4.48
N TRP A 106 -7.83 -4.25 4.44
CA TRP A 106 -7.60 -3.07 3.59
C TRP A 106 -7.79 -1.73 4.32
N GLN A 107 -8.21 -1.76 5.60
CA GLN A 107 -8.53 -0.59 6.42
C GLN A 107 -7.27 0.11 6.94
N ILE A 108 -6.35 0.44 6.03
CA ILE A 108 -5.05 1.05 6.33
C ILE A 108 -4.84 2.16 5.31
N TYR A 109 -4.47 3.36 5.78
CA TYR A 109 -4.14 4.47 4.90
C TYR A 109 -2.62 4.54 4.64
N PRO A 110 -2.10 3.95 3.55
CA PRO A 110 -0.66 3.76 3.35
C PRO A 110 0.15 5.05 3.14
N TYR A 111 -0.51 6.20 3.09
CA TYR A 111 0.14 7.48 2.89
C TYR A 111 0.08 8.40 4.12
N SER A 112 -0.52 7.99 5.23
CA SER A 112 -0.52 8.82 6.45
C SER A 112 0.12 8.08 7.61
N VAL A 113 1.02 8.78 8.30
CA VAL A 113 1.75 8.27 9.46
C VAL A 113 0.83 8.12 10.67
N ALA A 114 -0.26 8.89 10.69
CA ALA A 114 -1.23 8.90 11.78
C ALA A 114 -2.53 8.15 11.44
N ASN A 115 -2.56 7.32 10.39
CA ASN A 115 -3.75 6.65 9.82
C ASN A 115 -4.99 7.55 9.64
N THR A 116 -4.84 8.86 9.69
CA THR A 116 -5.96 9.79 9.80
C THR A 116 -6.42 10.17 8.40
N ALA A 117 -7.72 10.09 8.15
CA ALA A 117 -8.30 10.64 6.92
C ALA A 117 -7.86 12.10 6.72
N LEU A 118 -7.64 12.53 5.48
CA LEU A 118 -7.17 13.89 5.16
C LEU A 118 -8.06 15.00 5.76
N THR A 119 -9.30 14.68 6.12
CA THR A 119 -10.30 15.57 6.71
C THR A 119 -10.19 15.75 8.23
N GLN A 120 -9.41 14.91 8.94
CA GLN A 120 -9.43 14.81 10.42
C GLN A 120 -8.14 15.28 11.15
N GLY A 121 -7.24 16.05 10.49
CA GLY A 121 -6.06 16.63 11.16
C GLY A 121 -6.29 18.02 11.79
N ARG A 122 -6.12 18.17 13.12
CA ARG A 122 -6.33 19.42 13.92
C ARG A 122 -5.68 20.72 13.39
N ARG A 123 -4.64 20.67 12.55
CA ARG A 123 -3.88 21.86 12.11
C ARG A 123 -4.13 22.31 10.67
N PHE A 124 -4.78 21.50 9.84
CA PHE A 124 -5.18 21.88 8.46
C PHE A 124 -6.63 21.49 8.12
N SER A 125 -7.39 20.92 9.08
CA SER A 125 -8.79 20.55 8.90
C SER A 125 -9.64 21.72 8.42
N ARG A 126 -9.39 22.96 8.83
CA ARG A 126 -10.16 24.12 8.36
C ARG A 126 -9.94 24.43 6.88
N VAL A 127 -8.73 24.20 6.34
CA VAL A 127 -8.43 24.40 4.91
C VAL A 127 -9.07 23.29 4.09
N TRP A 128 -8.96 22.04 4.52
CA TRP A 128 -9.59 20.90 3.85
C TRP A 128 -11.11 20.88 4.01
N GLN A 129 -11.65 21.29 5.15
CA GLN A 129 -13.09 21.47 5.36
C GLN A 129 -13.61 22.68 4.58
N ALA A 130 -12.85 23.78 4.47
CA ALA A 130 -13.21 24.89 3.58
C ALA A 130 -13.22 24.44 2.11
N LEU A 131 -12.22 23.66 1.68
CA LEU A 131 -12.17 23.05 0.34
C LEU A 131 -13.30 22.02 0.12
N ALA A 132 -13.68 21.25 1.14
CA ALA A 132 -14.77 20.28 1.09
C ALA A 132 -16.16 20.94 1.10
N ARG A 133 -16.31 22.09 1.78
CA ARG A 133 -17.50 22.96 1.75
C ARG A 133 -17.61 23.77 0.45
N TRP A 134 -16.54 23.86 -0.33
CA TRP A 134 -16.44 24.55 -1.62
C TRP A 134 -16.81 23.69 -2.84
N LYS A 135 -17.59 22.62 -2.63
CA LYS A 135 -18.07 21.72 -3.68
C LYS A 135 -19.27 22.34 -4.39
N PHE A 136 -19.16 22.76 -5.66
CA PHE A 136 -20.18 22.60 -6.73
C PHE A 136 -19.66 23.02 -8.13
N GLU A 137 -18.48 22.54 -8.55
CA GLU A 137 -18.08 22.58 -9.98
C GLU A 137 -17.21 21.37 -10.34
N LYS A 138 -17.47 20.77 -11.51
CA LYS A 138 -16.81 19.54 -12.01
C LYS A 138 -15.28 19.67 -12.14
N ASN A 139 -14.78 20.87 -12.44
CA ASN A 139 -13.34 21.14 -12.55
C ASN A 139 -12.63 21.17 -11.19
N ARG A 140 -13.33 21.52 -10.11
CA ARG A 140 -12.75 21.71 -8.77
C ARG A 140 -12.60 20.37 -8.03
N LEU A 141 -13.51 19.43 -8.24
CA LEU A 141 -13.35 18.03 -7.77
C LEU A 141 -12.12 17.36 -8.39
N ARG A 142 -11.83 17.65 -9.67
CA ARG A 142 -10.63 17.14 -10.35
C ARG A 142 -9.34 17.73 -9.77
N ALA A 143 -9.33 19.03 -9.45
CA ALA A 143 -8.18 19.69 -8.81
C ALA A 143 -7.94 19.13 -7.40
N LEU A 144 -9.00 18.87 -6.63
CA LEU A 144 -8.91 18.23 -5.32
C LEU A 144 -8.31 16.82 -5.41
N ALA A 145 -8.85 15.98 -6.31
CA ALA A 145 -8.33 14.63 -6.54
C ALA A 145 -6.86 14.65 -7.00
N PHE A 146 -6.48 15.61 -7.85
CA PHE A 146 -5.09 15.81 -8.24
C PHE A 146 -4.20 16.18 -7.04
N GLY A 147 -4.65 17.08 -6.16
CA GLY A 147 -3.92 17.45 -4.96
C GLY A 147 -3.67 16.28 -4.00
N ILE A 148 -4.68 15.41 -3.81
CA ILE A 148 -4.56 14.19 -3.02
C ILE A 148 -3.52 13.24 -3.63
N ASN A 149 -3.64 12.97 -4.94
CA ASN A 149 -2.69 12.12 -5.66
C ASN A 149 -1.27 12.65 -5.57
N LEU A 150 -1.08 13.97 -5.71
CA LEU A 150 0.23 14.61 -5.63
C LEU A 150 0.82 14.50 -4.23
N ARG A 151 0.02 14.76 -3.18
CA ARG A 151 0.47 14.58 -1.79
C ARG A 151 0.86 13.13 -1.51
N ASN A 152 0.02 12.17 -1.92
CA ASN A 152 0.31 10.75 -1.73
C ASN A 152 1.55 10.32 -2.52
N ALA A 153 1.78 10.88 -3.71
CA ALA A 153 3.00 10.63 -4.49
C ALA A 153 4.24 11.13 -3.73
N PHE A 154 4.19 12.30 -3.10
CA PHE A 154 5.28 12.77 -2.25
C PHE A 154 5.50 11.85 -1.05
N GLN A 155 4.45 11.33 -0.40
CA GLN A 155 4.60 10.37 0.69
C GLN A 155 5.23 9.04 0.23
N MET A 156 4.88 8.58 -0.97
CA MET A 156 5.58 7.45 -1.61
C MET A 156 7.08 7.73 -1.79
N PHE A 157 7.46 8.95 -2.21
CA PHE A 157 8.87 9.33 -2.29
C PHE A 157 9.54 9.43 -0.92
N VAL A 158 8.85 9.93 0.10
CA VAL A 158 9.34 9.94 1.50
C VAL A 158 9.61 8.51 1.97
N SER A 159 8.68 7.58 1.74
CA SER A 159 8.85 6.15 2.04
C SER A 159 10.10 5.55 1.40
N SER A 160 10.41 5.95 0.15
CA SER A 160 11.59 5.46 -0.57
C SER A 160 12.92 6.15 -0.19
N ASP A 161 12.88 7.28 0.51
CA ASP A 161 14.07 8.05 0.86
C ASP A 161 14.81 7.41 2.04
N ARG A 162 16.14 7.31 1.95
CA ARG A 162 16.93 6.62 2.99
C ARG A 162 16.93 7.33 4.35
N ARG A 163 16.67 8.64 4.39
CA ARG A 163 16.73 9.46 5.60
C ARG A 163 15.36 9.51 6.28
N TYR A 164 14.30 9.70 5.49
CA TYR A 164 12.94 9.90 6.02
C TYR A 164 12.09 8.62 5.98
N GLY A 165 12.38 7.73 5.05
CA GLY A 165 11.69 6.46 4.86
C GLY A 165 11.64 5.58 6.11
N PRO A 166 12.74 5.39 6.87
CA PRO A 166 12.70 4.58 8.08
C PRO A 166 11.61 4.98 9.06
N VAL A 167 11.48 6.27 9.36
CA VAL A 167 10.45 6.80 10.26
C VAL A 167 9.06 6.60 9.69
N PHE A 168 8.86 6.95 8.41
CA PHE A 168 7.57 6.82 7.75
C PHE A 168 7.11 5.36 7.68
N ASN A 169 7.99 4.47 7.24
CA ASN A 169 7.70 3.05 7.05
C ASN A 169 7.50 2.31 8.37
N LEU A 170 8.18 2.72 9.45
CA LEU A 170 7.95 2.22 10.80
C LEU A 170 6.52 2.51 11.24
N ALA A 171 6.04 3.74 11.09
CA ALA A 171 4.69 4.10 11.46
C ALA A 171 3.62 3.38 10.63
N ILE A 172 3.84 3.19 9.34
CA ILE A 172 2.92 2.37 8.53
C ILE A 172 2.95 0.90 8.98
N ALA A 173 4.11 0.36 9.33
CA ALA A 173 4.21 -1.00 9.86
C ALA A 173 3.49 -1.16 11.21
N ASP A 174 3.53 -0.15 12.06
CA ASP A 174 2.79 -0.08 13.33
C ASP A 174 1.27 -0.13 13.10
N GLN A 175 0.76 0.67 12.14
CA GLN A 175 -0.65 0.60 11.72
C GLN A 175 -1.04 -0.78 11.15
N ILE A 176 -0.15 -1.39 10.36
CA ILE A 176 -0.38 -2.75 9.86
C ILE A 176 -0.42 -3.75 11.03
N ALA A 177 0.48 -3.63 12.01
CA ALA A 177 0.50 -4.48 13.19
C ALA A 177 -0.79 -4.34 14.02
N ALA A 178 -1.27 -3.12 14.25
CA ALA A 178 -2.56 -2.87 14.89
C ALA A 178 -3.73 -3.50 14.10
N ALA A 179 -3.78 -3.29 12.79
CA ALA A 179 -4.82 -3.86 11.94
C ALA A 179 -4.80 -5.40 11.94
N LEU A 180 -3.63 -6.03 12.03
CA LEU A 180 -3.48 -7.48 12.19
C LEU A 180 -4.09 -7.96 13.52
N ILE A 181 -3.77 -7.30 14.64
CA ILE A 181 -4.31 -7.62 15.97
C ILE A 181 -5.84 -7.48 16.00
N ARG A 182 -6.38 -6.39 15.46
CA ARG A 182 -7.84 -6.19 15.31
C ARG A 182 -8.52 -7.30 14.51
N ASN A 183 -7.77 -7.95 13.61
CA ASN A 183 -8.23 -9.06 12.78
C ASN A 183 -7.87 -10.44 13.34
N GLY A 184 -7.52 -10.53 14.63
CA GLY A 184 -7.31 -11.79 15.34
C GLY A 184 -5.94 -12.42 15.12
N TYR A 185 -4.95 -11.67 14.61
CA TYR A 185 -3.58 -12.16 14.49
C TYR A 185 -2.98 -12.38 15.88
N ALA A 186 -2.40 -13.55 16.14
CA ALA A 186 -1.69 -13.82 17.39
C ALA A 186 -0.16 -13.72 17.16
N PRO A 187 0.54 -12.74 17.77
CA PRO A 187 1.98 -12.53 17.61
C PRO A 187 2.85 -13.79 17.82
N GLU A 188 2.46 -14.64 18.75
CA GLU A 188 3.13 -15.88 19.13
C GLU A 188 3.14 -16.93 18.02
N HIS A 189 2.08 -17.00 17.20
CA HIS A 189 1.96 -17.99 16.12
C HIS A 189 2.72 -17.60 14.86
N ARG A 190 3.11 -16.32 14.73
CA ARG A 190 3.91 -15.80 13.60
C ARG A 190 3.34 -16.19 12.24
N ARG A 191 2.02 -16.09 12.08
CA ARG A 191 1.35 -16.40 10.80
C ARG A 191 1.96 -15.55 9.67
N PRO A 192 2.13 -16.11 8.46
CA PRO A 192 2.66 -15.36 7.33
C PRO A 192 1.74 -14.20 6.95
N VAL A 193 2.35 -13.10 6.51
CA VAL A 193 1.65 -11.90 6.04
C VAL A 193 2.16 -11.54 4.65
N THR A 194 1.23 -11.36 3.70
CA THR A 194 1.54 -10.83 2.37
C THR A 194 1.03 -9.39 2.26
N LEU A 195 1.93 -8.45 1.96
CA LEU A 195 1.59 -7.06 1.68
C LEU A 195 1.31 -6.89 0.19
N LEU A 196 0.03 -6.75 -0.19
CA LEU A 196 -0.40 -6.47 -1.56
C LEU A 196 -0.51 -4.98 -1.80
N GLY A 197 0.48 -4.38 -2.47
CA GLY A 197 0.48 -2.96 -2.79
C GLY A 197 0.10 -2.65 -4.24
N TRP A 198 -0.88 -1.77 -4.42
CA TRP A 198 -1.27 -1.22 -5.71
C TRP A 198 -0.46 0.05 -6.06
N SER A 199 0.18 0.09 -7.23
CA SER A 199 0.88 1.28 -7.74
C SER A 199 1.89 1.85 -6.71
N GLY A 200 1.69 3.07 -6.20
CA GLY A 200 2.52 3.65 -5.13
C GLY A 200 2.48 2.89 -3.81
N GLY A 201 1.38 2.18 -3.52
CA GLY A 201 1.21 1.36 -2.32
C GLY A 201 2.19 0.20 -2.26
N ALA A 202 2.73 -0.23 -3.41
CA ALA A 202 3.77 -1.25 -3.46
C ALA A 202 5.12 -0.77 -2.89
N GLN A 203 5.45 0.52 -3.02
CA GLN A 203 6.62 1.09 -2.36
C GLN A 203 6.41 1.13 -0.85
N ILE A 204 5.20 1.49 -0.41
CA ILE A 204 4.85 1.49 1.02
C ILE A 204 4.94 0.07 1.60
N ALA A 205 4.42 -0.93 0.89
CA ALA A 205 4.54 -2.34 1.24
C ALA A 205 6.01 -2.75 1.39
N ALA A 206 6.86 -2.38 0.43
CA ALA A 206 8.29 -2.69 0.47
C ALA A 206 8.98 -2.09 1.70
N GLY A 207 8.67 -0.83 2.02
CA GLY A 207 9.23 -0.15 3.20
C GLY A 207 8.79 -0.76 4.52
N ALA A 208 7.48 -1.03 4.67
CA ALA A 208 6.92 -1.61 5.90
C ALA A 208 7.43 -3.04 6.17
N ALA A 209 7.78 -3.79 5.11
CA ALA A 209 8.24 -5.16 5.22
C ALA A 209 9.47 -5.33 6.14
N TRP A 210 10.37 -4.33 6.21
CA TRP A 210 11.52 -4.38 7.12
C TRP A 210 11.09 -4.54 8.58
N TYR A 211 10.14 -3.71 8.99
CA TYR A 211 9.69 -3.60 10.38
C TYR A 211 8.78 -4.76 10.76
N LEU A 212 7.84 -5.11 9.89
CA LEU A 212 7.00 -6.29 10.12
C LEU A 212 7.83 -7.58 10.24
N ALA A 213 8.90 -7.73 9.45
CA ALA A 213 9.82 -8.86 9.62
C ALA A 213 10.60 -8.78 10.94
N ALA A 214 10.91 -7.58 11.45
CA ALA A 214 11.54 -7.39 12.75
C ALA A 214 10.62 -7.81 13.93
N LEU A 215 9.30 -7.80 13.74
CA LEU A 215 8.32 -8.39 14.67
C LEU A 215 8.28 -9.93 14.61
N GLY A 216 9.11 -10.57 13.79
CA GLY A 216 9.16 -12.02 13.60
C GLY A 216 8.15 -12.56 12.58
N ILE A 217 7.49 -11.68 11.81
CA ILE A 217 6.50 -12.08 10.81
C ILE A 217 7.21 -12.65 9.56
N PRO A 218 6.76 -13.79 9.01
CA PRO A 218 7.15 -14.26 7.68
C PRO A 218 6.55 -13.38 6.57
N VAL A 219 7.16 -12.22 6.31
CA VAL A 219 6.61 -11.22 5.38
C VAL A 219 6.92 -11.55 3.92
N ARG A 220 5.90 -11.36 3.06
CA ARG A 220 6.03 -11.36 1.59
C ARG A 220 5.49 -10.05 1.04
N VAL A 221 5.98 -9.65 -0.13
CA VAL A 221 5.49 -8.46 -0.83
C VAL A 221 4.90 -8.88 -2.16
N MET A 222 3.63 -8.56 -2.38
CA MET A 222 2.98 -8.69 -3.67
C MET A 222 2.73 -7.30 -4.23
N SER A 223 3.40 -6.96 -5.32
CA SER A 223 3.25 -5.68 -5.98
C SER A 223 2.36 -5.83 -7.20
N MET A 224 1.25 -5.09 -7.23
CA MET A 224 0.39 -4.96 -8.40
C MET A 224 0.69 -3.64 -9.10
N ALA A 225 1.29 -3.71 -10.29
CA ALA A 225 1.72 -2.56 -11.09
C ALA A 225 2.60 -1.55 -10.32
N GLY A 226 3.36 -2.02 -9.33
CA GLY A 226 3.96 -1.13 -8.36
C GLY A 226 5.12 -0.29 -8.87
N ILE A 227 5.25 0.90 -8.30
CA ILE A 227 6.42 1.76 -8.50
C ILE A 227 7.37 1.57 -7.32
N LEU A 228 8.08 0.44 -7.28
CA LEU A 228 9.03 0.14 -6.19
C LEU A 228 10.40 0.77 -6.43
N SER A 229 11.05 1.17 -5.34
CA SER A 229 12.48 1.47 -5.28
C SER A 229 13.31 0.23 -4.93
N ALA A 230 14.62 0.41 -4.76
CA ALA A 230 15.48 -0.62 -4.15
C ALA A 230 15.48 -0.48 -2.62
N ASP A 231 14.29 -0.60 -2.04
CA ASP A 231 14.04 -0.40 -0.60
C ASP A 231 14.74 -1.48 0.25
N PRO A 232 15.41 -1.12 1.36
CA PRO A 232 16.00 -2.10 2.27
C PRO A 232 15.03 -3.18 2.77
N GLY A 233 13.73 -2.87 2.91
CA GLY A 233 12.73 -3.85 3.33
C GLY A 233 12.58 -5.04 2.38
N LEU A 234 12.99 -4.89 1.11
CA LEU A 234 13.06 -6.02 0.18
C LEU A 234 14.05 -7.09 0.61
N ASP A 235 15.08 -6.78 1.40
CA ASP A 235 16.00 -7.80 1.93
C ASP A 235 15.36 -8.67 3.01
N ARG A 236 14.27 -8.19 3.63
CA ARG A 236 13.54 -8.91 4.69
C ARG A 236 12.32 -9.68 4.18
N ALA A 237 11.85 -9.37 2.97
CA ALA A 237 10.78 -10.11 2.33
C ALA A 237 11.26 -11.51 1.91
N GLN A 238 10.54 -12.56 2.32
CA GLN A 238 10.82 -13.94 1.93
C GLN A 238 10.61 -14.17 0.43
N GLN A 239 9.58 -13.53 -0.12
CA GLN A 239 9.25 -13.56 -1.55
C GLN A 239 8.67 -12.21 -1.96
N ILE A 240 8.97 -11.82 -3.19
CA ILE A 240 8.49 -10.60 -3.84
C ILE A 240 7.88 -10.99 -5.18
N TRP A 241 6.56 -10.93 -5.29
CA TRP A 241 5.86 -11.10 -6.56
C TRP A 241 5.54 -9.75 -7.15
N HIS A 242 5.89 -9.53 -8.41
CA HIS A 242 5.63 -8.29 -9.11
C HIS A 242 4.74 -8.54 -10.32
N LEU A 243 3.44 -8.30 -10.12
CA LEU A 243 2.37 -8.47 -11.08
C LEU A 243 2.34 -7.27 -12.03
N ARG A 244 2.47 -7.56 -13.33
CA ARG A 244 2.60 -6.56 -14.40
C ARG A 244 1.68 -6.88 -15.58
N GLY A 245 1.07 -5.83 -16.12
CA GLY A 245 0.47 -5.78 -17.44
C GLY A 245 1.46 -5.38 -18.53
N ASP A 246 1.35 -5.99 -19.69
CA ASP A 246 2.25 -5.75 -20.83
C ASP A 246 2.09 -4.35 -21.43
N THR A 247 0.92 -3.72 -21.26
CA THR A 247 0.65 -2.36 -21.76
C THR A 247 0.78 -1.29 -20.67
N ASP A 248 1.18 -1.69 -19.45
CA ASP A 248 1.43 -0.78 -18.34
C ASP A 248 2.81 -0.09 -18.48
N LYS A 249 2.77 1.19 -18.85
CA LYS A 249 3.96 2.04 -18.94
C LYS A 249 4.32 2.71 -17.61
N VAL A 250 3.39 2.83 -16.67
CA VAL A 250 3.59 3.55 -15.40
C VAL A 250 4.57 2.82 -14.51
N GLN A 251 4.49 1.49 -14.46
CA GLN A 251 5.46 0.67 -13.72
C GLN A 251 6.92 0.93 -14.16
N SER A 252 7.13 1.25 -15.45
CA SER A 252 8.48 1.55 -15.97
C SER A 252 9.07 2.83 -15.36
N LEU A 253 8.23 3.73 -14.84
CA LEU A 253 8.68 4.90 -14.08
C LEU A 253 9.47 4.51 -12.83
N GLY A 254 9.22 3.35 -12.24
CA GLY A 254 10.01 2.88 -11.10
C GLY A 254 11.48 2.64 -11.45
N VAL A 255 11.78 2.22 -12.68
CA VAL A 255 13.18 2.12 -13.16
C VAL A 255 13.78 3.51 -13.34
N LEU A 256 13.01 4.47 -13.86
CA LEU A 256 13.47 5.83 -14.09
C LEU A 256 13.74 6.59 -12.77
N PHE A 257 12.79 6.56 -11.85
CA PHE A 257 12.87 7.32 -10.59
C PHE A 257 13.85 6.71 -9.59
N PHE A 258 14.07 5.39 -9.64
CA PHE A 258 14.90 4.69 -8.68
C PHE A 258 16.11 4.06 -9.35
N ALA A 259 17.13 4.89 -9.60
CA ALA A 259 18.38 4.50 -10.25
C ALA A 259 19.02 3.26 -9.63
N ARG A 260 18.86 3.02 -8.32
CA ARG A 260 19.38 1.82 -7.63
C ARG A 260 18.73 0.49 -8.08
N ARG A 261 17.67 0.53 -8.88
CA ARG A 261 17.14 -0.66 -9.57
C ARG A 261 17.93 -1.02 -10.82
N TRP A 262 18.78 -0.13 -11.31
CA TRP A 262 19.57 -0.38 -12.51
C TRP A 262 20.60 -1.49 -12.26
N PRO A 263 20.94 -2.30 -13.28
CA PRO A 263 21.88 -3.41 -13.13
C PRO A 263 23.28 -3.03 -12.62
N VAL A 264 23.68 -1.76 -12.79
CA VAL A 264 24.97 -1.26 -12.29
C VAL A 264 25.05 -1.26 -10.76
N PHE A 265 23.92 -1.08 -10.06
CA PHE A 265 23.86 -1.12 -8.60
C PHE A 265 23.60 -2.55 -8.11
N ARG A 266 24.53 -3.47 -8.40
CA ARG A 266 24.39 -4.91 -8.14
C ARG A 266 24.04 -5.24 -6.69
N ASP A 267 24.52 -4.45 -5.73
CA ASP A 267 24.28 -4.63 -4.29
C ASP A 267 23.12 -3.77 -3.77
N SER A 268 22.19 -3.39 -4.63
CA SER A 268 20.92 -2.85 -4.17
C SER A 268 20.00 -3.98 -3.70
N PRO A 269 19.11 -3.73 -2.71
CA PRO A 269 18.14 -4.73 -2.26
C PRO A 269 17.32 -5.35 -3.39
N TRP A 270 16.93 -4.54 -4.39
CA TRP A 270 16.23 -5.00 -5.58
C TRP A 270 17.05 -6.02 -6.39
N ASN A 271 18.31 -5.70 -6.68
CA ASN A 271 19.17 -6.57 -7.49
C ASN A 271 19.62 -7.81 -6.71
N ARG A 272 19.77 -7.72 -5.38
CA ARG A 272 19.94 -8.88 -4.51
C ARG A 272 18.73 -9.80 -4.60
N ALA A 273 17.52 -9.31 -4.33
CA ALA A 273 16.32 -10.13 -4.40
C ALA A 273 16.13 -10.82 -5.76
N ARG A 274 16.49 -10.14 -6.86
CA ARG A 274 16.52 -10.75 -8.20
C ARG A 274 17.54 -11.88 -8.30
N ARG A 275 18.76 -11.68 -7.81
CA ARG A 275 19.84 -12.67 -7.84
C ARG A 275 19.56 -13.87 -6.94
N ASP A 276 18.93 -13.62 -5.80
CA ASP A 276 18.57 -14.63 -4.79
C ASP A 276 17.33 -15.45 -5.21
N GLY A 277 16.71 -15.13 -6.36
CA GLY A 277 15.48 -15.79 -6.81
C GLY A 277 14.21 -15.41 -6.02
N ARG A 278 14.30 -14.45 -5.09
CA ARG A 278 13.17 -13.98 -4.27
C ARG A 278 12.25 -13.01 -5.02
N LEU A 279 12.71 -12.41 -6.11
CA LEU A 279 11.91 -11.51 -6.95
C LEU A 279 11.42 -12.25 -8.20
N GLU A 280 10.11 -12.40 -8.31
CA GLU A 280 9.43 -12.98 -9.45
C GLU A 280 8.58 -11.93 -10.17
N ILE A 281 8.73 -11.80 -11.50
CA ILE A 281 7.93 -10.89 -12.31
C ILE A 281 6.87 -11.70 -13.05
N ILE A 282 5.60 -11.44 -12.75
CA ILE A 282 4.45 -12.18 -13.24
C ILE A 282 3.68 -11.30 -14.23
N ARG A 283 3.49 -11.79 -15.46
CA ARG A 283 2.78 -11.07 -16.52
C ARG A 283 1.32 -11.51 -16.56
N ILE A 284 0.38 -10.56 -16.52
CA ILE A 284 -1.08 -10.81 -16.45
C ILE A 284 -1.76 -10.49 -17.78
N GLY A 285 -0.98 -10.33 -18.86
CA GLY A 285 -1.48 -9.99 -20.19
C GLY A 285 -1.59 -8.48 -20.43
N PRO A 286 -2.41 -8.04 -21.40
CA PRO A 286 -2.34 -6.70 -21.99
C PRO A 286 -2.98 -5.58 -21.13
N LEU A 287 -2.79 -5.63 -19.81
CA LEU A 287 -3.36 -4.67 -18.87
C LEU A 287 -2.63 -3.32 -18.91
N LYS A 288 -3.41 -2.24 -18.88
CA LYS A 288 -2.93 -0.87 -18.65
C LYS A 288 -2.83 -0.60 -17.15
N HIS A 289 -2.22 0.52 -16.77
CA HIS A 289 -2.16 0.91 -15.36
C HIS A 289 -3.56 1.18 -14.78
N ALA A 290 -4.29 2.14 -15.35
CA ALA A 290 -5.59 2.56 -14.82
C ALA A 290 -6.59 2.86 -15.94
N GLY A 291 -7.85 3.01 -15.57
CA GLY A 291 -8.95 3.28 -16.50
C GLY A 291 -9.36 2.06 -17.33
N LYS A 292 -9.88 2.31 -18.53
CA LYS A 292 -10.35 1.25 -19.45
C LYS A 292 -9.20 0.31 -19.82
N GLY A 293 -9.36 -0.98 -19.55
CA GLY A 293 -8.36 -2.03 -19.74
C GLY A 293 -7.28 -2.09 -18.66
N GLY A 294 -7.47 -1.38 -17.54
CA GLY A 294 -6.57 -1.48 -16.38
C GLY A 294 -6.92 -2.65 -15.43
N TYR A 295 -6.08 -2.86 -14.41
CA TYR A 295 -6.20 -3.98 -13.46
C TYR A 295 -7.53 -4.05 -12.71
N PHE A 296 -8.22 -2.93 -12.54
CA PHE A 296 -9.53 -2.87 -11.89
C PHE A 296 -10.71 -2.84 -12.87
N SER A 297 -10.43 -2.84 -14.16
CA SER A 297 -11.44 -2.60 -15.17
C SER A 297 -12.28 -3.83 -15.46
N ALA A 298 -13.58 -3.64 -15.71
CA ALA A 298 -14.44 -4.67 -16.28
C ALA A 298 -14.33 -4.74 -17.82
N ALA A 299 -13.71 -3.75 -18.47
CA ALA A 299 -13.71 -3.64 -19.93
C ALA A 299 -12.49 -2.92 -20.51
N PRO A 300 -12.12 -3.16 -21.79
CA PRO A 300 -12.64 -4.22 -22.63
C PRO A 300 -12.24 -5.60 -22.08
N LEU A 301 -12.97 -6.64 -22.48
CA LEU A 301 -12.57 -8.01 -22.20
C LEU A 301 -11.21 -8.28 -22.81
N LEU A 302 -10.45 -9.14 -22.14
CA LEU A 302 -9.18 -9.65 -22.63
C LEU A 302 -9.39 -10.60 -23.82
N PRO A 303 -8.33 -10.93 -24.58
CA PRO A 303 -8.45 -11.84 -25.73
C PRO A 303 -9.03 -13.23 -25.38
N ASP A 304 -8.93 -13.64 -24.12
CA ASP A 304 -9.48 -14.90 -23.59
C ASP A 304 -10.92 -14.76 -23.05
N GLY A 305 -11.55 -13.61 -23.23
CA GLY A 305 -12.93 -13.34 -22.82
C GLY A 305 -13.11 -12.88 -21.38
N ARG A 306 -12.07 -12.91 -20.54
CA ARG A 306 -12.17 -12.49 -19.13
C ARG A 306 -12.17 -10.97 -18.97
N GLU A 307 -12.76 -10.50 -17.87
CA GLU A 307 -12.58 -9.11 -17.47
C GLU A 307 -11.11 -8.85 -17.02
N PRO A 308 -10.52 -7.68 -17.30
CA PRO A 308 -9.19 -7.32 -16.79
C PRO A 308 -9.02 -7.50 -15.26
N ARG A 309 -10.05 -7.12 -14.50
CA ARG A 309 -10.10 -7.33 -13.04
C ARG A 309 -10.21 -8.79 -12.62
N GLU A 310 -10.90 -9.61 -13.40
CA GLU A 310 -11.03 -11.04 -13.15
C GLU A 310 -9.67 -11.73 -13.34
N ALA A 311 -8.97 -11.46 -14.45
CA ALA A 311 -7.63 -11.99 -14.67
C ALA A 311 -6.61 -11.54 -13.60
N THR A 312 -6.78 -10.32 -13.06
CA THR A 312 -5.96 -9.82 -11.96
C THR A 312 -6.23 -10.60 -10.66
N VAL A 313 -7.50 -10.80 -10.30
CA VAL A 313 -7.89 -11.60 -9.13
C VAL A 313 -7.42 -13.04 -9.28
N ASP A 314 -7.65 -13.66 -10.44
CA ASP A 314 -7.19 -15.02 -10.77
C ASP A 314 -5.70 -15.18 -10.49
N GLN A 315 -4.88 -14.23 -10.96
CA GLN A 315 -3.44 -14.33 -10.78
C GLN A 315 -3.01 -14.14 -9.33
N ILE A 316 -3.63 -13.21 -8.59
CA ILE A 316 -3.35 -13.02 -7.15
C ILE A 316 -3.70 -14.29 -6.38
N VAL A 317 -4.90 -14.85 -6.59
CA VAL A 317 -5.35 -16.07 -5.91
C VAL A 317 -4.44 -17.24 -6.27
N ARG A 318 -4.14 -17.42 -7.56
CA ARG A 318 -3.23 -18.47 -8.03
C ARG A 318 -1.87 -18.42 -7.33
N VAL A 319 -1.24 -17.25 -7.28
CA VAL A 319 0.08 -17.09 -6.64
C VAL A 319 0.02 -17.42 -5.16
N LEU A 320 -1.02 -16.98 -4.44
CA LEU A 320 -1.18 -17.28 -3.02
C LEU A 320 -1.44 -18.77 -2.77
N VAL A 321 -2.22 -19.42 -3.63
CA VAL A 321 -2.53 -20.86 -3.55
C VAL A 321 -1.29 -21.71 -3.86
N GLU A 322 -0.58 -21.40 -4.94
CA GLU A 322 0.66 -22.11 -5.32
C GLU A 322 1.75 -21.95 -4.23
N ALA A 323 1.76 -20.83 -3.52
CA ALA A 323 2.65 -20.59 -2.38
C ALA A 323 2.18 -21.28 -1.07
N GLY A 324 1.05 -21.98 -1.07
CA GLY A 324 0.48 -22.63 0.11
C GLY A 324 -0.06 -21.67 1.18
N LEU A 325 -0.31 -20.40 0.82
CA LEU A 325 -0.78 -19.35 1.73
C LEU A 325 -2.31 -19.27 1.78
N ALA A 326 -2.98 -19.76 0.76
CA ALA A 326 -4.43 -19.66 0.62
C ALA A 326 -5.04 -20.91 -0.03
N THR A 327 -6.35 -21.02 0.06
CA THR A 327 -7.16 -21.89 -0.81
C THR A 327 -8.05 -21.05 -1.73
N ASP A 328 -8.40 -21.58 -2.89
CA ASP A 328 -9.39 -20.95 -3.78
C ASP A 328 -10.77 -21.56 -3.49
N ARG A 329 -11.71 -20.76 -2.97
CA ARG A 329 -13.08 -21.23 -2.70
C ARG A 329 -13.87 -21.51 -3.98
N ALA A 330 -13.41 -21.01 -5.13
CA ALA A 330 -14.04 -21.27 -6.42
C ALA A 330 -13.49 -22.55 -7.08
N ALA A 331 -12.41 -23.15 -6.56
CA ALA A 331 -11.91 -24.42 -7.07
C ALA A 331 -12.80 -25.58 -6.59
N PRO A 332 -13.19 -26.53 -7.46
CA PRO A 332 -13.92 -27.71 -7.02
C PRO A 332 -13.09 -28.47 -5.97
N GLU A 333 -13.73 -28.88 -4.87
CA GLU A 333 -13.09 -29.72 -3.86
C GLU A 333 -12.48 -30.95 -4.56
N ARG A 334 -11.17 -31.10 -4.47
CA ARG A 334 -10.51 -32.34 -4.94
C ARG A 334 -10.91 -33.41 -3.93
N GLY A 335 -11.91 -34.22 -4.32
CA GLY A 335 -12.37 -35.38 -3.56
C GLY A 335 -11.30 -36.45 -3.38
#